data_AF-A0A841F0M2-F1
#
_entry.id   AF-A0A841F0M2-F1
#
_cell.length_a   1.000
_cell.length_b   1.000
_cell.length_c   1.000
_cell.angle_alpha   90.00
_cell.angle_beta   90.00
_cell.angle_gamma   90.00
#
_symmetry.space_group_name_H-M   'P 1'
#
loop_
_entity.id
_entity.type
_entity.pdbx_description
1 polymer ?
#
loop_
_entity_poly.entity_id
_entity_poly.type
_entity_poly.pdbx_seq_one_letter_code
_entity_poly.pdbx_strand_id
1 'polypeptide(L)'
;MANNISTSDKESTFLGKLVSAFFSPLTSIIIMLAFVSQYFFDWWVIALAAFTACYLQAKSSGEAFRKGAGGIAMLWLLVTLYYHIATDGILSSKIASILPLNGNAGLLIVITVLIGGLVGGFAGMSGYLVRSSLNK
;
A
#
# COMPACT_ATOMS: atom_id res chain seq x y z
N MET A 1 40.24 -0.23 -12.09
CA MET A 1 39.18 -1.20 -12.49
C MET A 1 38.49 -1.91 -11.32
N ALA A 2 38.98 -1.84 -10.07
CA ALA A 2 38.39 -2.52 -8.91
C ALA A 2 37.19 -1.82 -8.22
N ASN A 3 36.90 -0.56 -8.53
CA ASN A 3 35.83 0.20 -7.84
C ASN A 3 34.41 -0.08 -8.33
N ASN A 4 34.21 -0.65 -9.54
CA ASN A 4 32.88 -0.96 -10.08
C ASN A 4 32.31 -2.30 -9.61
N ILE A 5 33.14 -3.18 -9.06
CA ILE A 5 32.69 -4.51 -8.62
C ILE A 5 32.01 -4.40 -7.23
N SER A 6 32.56 -3.59 -6.31
CA SER A 6 31.96 -3.42 -4.98
C SER A 6 30.66 -2.61 -4.94
N THR A 7 30.45 -1.72 -5.91
CA THR A 7 29.24 -0.91 -6.02
C THR A 7 28.08 -1.72 -6.60
N SER A 8 28.35 -2.55 -7.62
CA SER A 8 27.36 -3.44 -8.23
C SER A 8 26.85 -4.54 -7.28
N ASP A 9 27.72 -5.10 -6.43
CA ASP A 9 27.31 -6.12 -5.43
C ASP A 9 26.47 -5.53 -4.29
N LYS A 10 26.74 -4.29 -3.88
CA LYS A 10 25.92 -3.59 -2.88
C LYS A 10 24.55 -3.23 -3.44
N GLU A 11 24.48 -2.78 -4.70
CA GLU A 11 23.20 -2.52 -5.36
C GLU A 11 22.39 -3.80 -5.54
N SER A 12 22.95 -4.91 -6.02
CA SER A 12 22.22 -6.16 -6.18
C SER A 12 21.71 -6.73 -4.84
N THR A 13 22.49 -6.60 -3.76
CA THR A 13 22.08 -7.00 -2.41
C THR A 13 21.01 -6.07 -1.83
N PHE A 14 21.13 -4.77 -2.05
CA PHE A 14 20.14 -3.78 -1.63
C PHE A 14 18.83 -3.94 -2.41
N LEU A 15 18.90 -4.05 -3.73
CA LEU A 15 17.78 -4.32 -4.63
C LEU A 15 17.13 -5.65 -4.27
N GLY A 16 17.89 -6.71 -3.98
CA GLY A 16 17.36 -7.99 -3.52
C GLY A 16 16.63 -7.88 -2.18
N LYS A 17 17.16 -7.14 -1.20
CA LYS A 17 16.49 -6.85 0.07
C LYS A 17 15.24 -5.98 -0.11
N LEU A 18 15.27 -5.06 -1.06
CA LEU A 18 14.19 -4.14 -1.37
C LEU A 18 13.05 -4.91 -2.06
N VAL A 19 13.35 -5.67 -3.11
CA VAL A 19 12.40 -6.54 -3.83
C VAL A 19 11.82 -7.61 -2.91
N SER A 20 12.63 -8.30 -2.10
CA SER A 20 12.12 -9.28 -1.12
C SER A 20 11.32 -8.66 0.02
N ALA A 21 11.52 -7.37 0.32
CA ALA A 21 10.65 -6.63 1.23
C ALA A 21 9.26 -6.37 0.59
N PHE A 22 9.20 -6.07 -0.70
CA PHE A 22 7.91 -5.90 -1.41
C PHE A 22 7.23 -7.24 -1.71
N PHE A 23 7.97 -8.29 -2.07
CA PHE A 23 7.48 -9.65 -2.39
C PHE A 23 7.46 -10.62 -1.19
N SER A 24 7.43 -10.08 0.03
CA SER A 24 7.37 -10.93 1.23
C SER A 24 6.00 -11.60 1.36
N PRO A 25 5.90 -12.79 2.00
CA PRO A 25 4.60 -13.44 2.25
C PRO A 25 3.60 -12.56 3.03
N LEU A 26 4.12 -11.57 3.78
CA LEU A 26 3.37 -10.59 4.55
C LEU A 26 2.52 -9.65 3.69
N THR A 27 3.09 -9.17 2.59
CA THR A 27 2.42 -8.25 1.65
C THR A 27 1.32 -9.00 0.90
N SER A 28 1.54 -10.26 0.53
CA SER A 28 0.51 -11.12 -0.06
C SER A 28 -0.68 -11.34 0.88
N ILE A 29 -0.43 -11.54 2.19
CA ILE A 29 -1.50 -11.66 3.19
C ILE A 29 -2.28 -10.36 3.32
N ILE A 30 -1.61 -9.19 3.39
CA ILE A 30 -2.27 -7.89 3.44
C ILE A 30 -3.18 -7.69 2.22
N ILE A 31 -2.68 -8.03 1.03
CA ILE A 31 -3.44 -7.90 -0.22
C ILE A 31 -4.65 -8.84 -0.22
N MET A 32 -4.48 -10.11 0.15
CA MET A 32 -5.62 -11.06 0.22
C MET A 32 -6.65 -10.65 1.28
N LEU A 33 -6.22 -10.26 2.48
CA LEU A 33 -7.13 -9.81 3.54
C LEU A 33 -7.87 -8.54 3.14
N ALA A 34 -7.17 -7.57 2.55
CA ALA A 34 -7.76 -6.32 2.08
C ALA A 34 -8.77 -6.56 0.95
N PHE A 35 -8.45 -7.44 0.01
CA PHE A 35 -9.32 -7.77 -1.12
C PHE A 35 -10.60 -8.49 -0.67
N VAL A 36 -10.49 -9.48 0.21
CA VAL A 36 -11.66 -10.16 0.78
C VAL A 36 -12.48 -9.21 1.64
N SER A 37 -11.83 -8.37 2.44
CA SER A 37 -12.52 -7.43 3.33
C SER A 37 -13.28 -6.34 2.59
N GLN A 38 -12.76 -5.86 1.45
CA GLN A 38 -13.45 -4.88 0.60
C GLN A 38 -14.77 -5.39 0.03
N TYR A 39 -14.96 -6.71 -0.07
CA TYR A 39 -16.18 -7.29 -0.60
C TYR A 39 -17.33 -7.26 0.42
N PHE A 40 -17.01 -7.28 1.72
CA PHE A 40 -18.00 -7.34 2.79
C PHE A 40 -18.23 -6.01 3.50
N PHE A 41 -17.27 -5.08 3.45
CA PHE A 41 -17.32 -3.83 4.21
C PHE A 41 -16.77 -2.64 3.42
N ASP A 42 -17.28 -1.45 3.74
CA ASP A 42 -16.77 -0.19 3.22
C ASP A 42 -15.26 -0.04 3.48
N TRP A 43 -14.62 0.77 2.63
CA TRP A 43 -13.18 0.98 2.51
C TRP A 43 -12.36 1.06 3.82
N TRP A 44 -12.92 1.46 4.97
CA TRP A 44 -12.22 1.49 6.27
C TRP A 44 -11.54 0.18 6.66
N VAL A 45 -12.00 -0.96 6.15
CA VAL A 45 -11.45 -2.27 6.54
C VAL A 45 -10.03 -2.51 6.00
N ILE A 46 -9.57 -1.74 5.00
CA ILE A 46 -8.14 -1.76 4.61
C ILE A 46 -7.22 -1.38 5.78
N ALA A 47 -7.67 -0.50 6.67
CA ALA A 47 -6.93 -0.16 7.88
C ALA A 47 -6.88 -1.34 8.86
N LEU A 48 -8.01 -2.01 9.10
CA LEU A 48 -8.07 -3.21 9.96
C LEU A 48 -7.23 -4.36 9.42
N ALA A 49 -7.25 -4.60 8.10
CA ALA A 49 -6.43 -5.60 7.44
C ALA A 49 -4.93 -5.29 7.58
N ALA A 50 -4.51 -4.05 7.32
CA ALA A 50 -3.12 -3.63 7.48
C ALA A 50 -2.68 -3.71 8.96
N PHE A 51 -3.55 -3.31 9.89
CA PHE A 51 -3.31 -3.40 11.33
C PHE A 51 -3.11 -4.85 11.77
N THR A 52 -4.04 -5.76 11.45
CA THR A 52 -3.99 -7.16 11.87
C THR A 52 -2.80 -7.91 11.26
N ALA A 53 -2.52 -7.70 9.98
CA ALA A 53 -1.37 -8.32 9.33
C ALA A 53 -0.02 -7.83 9.91
N CYS A 54 0.11 -6.52 10.15
CA CYS A 54 1.32 -5.97 10.77
C CYS A 54 1.43 -6.35 12.25
N TYR A 55 0.32 -6.41 12.98
CA TYR A 55 0.28 -6.90 14.36
C TYR A 55 0.89 -8.29 14.45
N LEU A 56 0.44 -9.23 13.61
CA LEU A 56 0.90 -10.63 13.68
C LEU A 56 2.36 -10.80 13.25
N GLN A 57 2.83 -10.00 12.29
CA GLN A 57 3.97 -10.43 11.49
C GLN A 57 5.05 -9.35 11.28
N ALA A 58 4.81 -8.08 11.63
CA ALA A 58 5.81 -7.04 11.52
C ALA A 58 6.95 -7.20 12.54
N LYS A 59 8.19 -7.00 12.07
CA LYS A 59 9.41 -7.10 12.89
C LYS A 59 9.91 -5.74 13.38
N SER A 60 9.58 -4.66 12.68
CA SER A 60 9.98 -3.28 13.01
C SER A 60 8.90 -2.27 12.59
N SER A 61 8.79 -1.17 13.32
CA SER A 61 7.86 -0.07 13.03
C SER A 61 8.04 0.49 11.61
N GLY A 62 9.29 0.68 11.17
CA GLY A 62 9.59 1.17 9.82
C GLY A 62 9.34 0.14 8.71
N GLU A 63 9.33 -1.15 9.03
CA GLU A 63 8.93 -2.20 8.08
C GLU A 63 7.41 -2.30 7.98
N ALA A 64 6.70 -2.19 9.12
CA ALA A 64 5.24 -2.19 9.18
C ALA A 64 4.64 -1.05 8.34
N PHE A 65 5.19 0.17 8.47
CA PHE A 65 4.74 1.31 7.68
C PHE A 65 4.95 1.09 6.18
N ARG A 66 6.15 0.67 5.77
CA ARG A 66 6.46 0.49 4.33
C ARG A 66 5.64 -0.63 3.70
N LYS A 67 5.43 -1.75 4.41
CA LYS A 67 4.64 -2.88 3.92
C LYS A 67 3.14 -2.60 3.94
N GLY A 68 2.64 -1.96 4.99
CA GLY A 68 1.25 -1.52 5.07
C GLY A 68 0.92 -0.46 4.02
N ALA A 69 1.75 0.57 3.88
CA ALA A 69 1.56 1.61 2.89
C ALA A 69 1.71 1.07 1.46
N GLY A 70 2.76 0.30 1.20
CA GLY A 70 3.01 -0.30 -0.12
C GLY A 70 1.90 -1.26 -0.54
N GLY A 71 1.45 -2.14 0.37
CA GLY A 71 0.39 -3.11 0.07
C GLY A 71 -0.94 -2.44 -0.26
N ILE A 72 -1.37 -1.47 0.56
CA ILE A 72 -2.64 -0.77 0.33
C ILE A 72 -2.56 0.20 -0.85
N ALA A 73 -1.44 0.93 -1.02
CA ALA A 73 -1.25 1.80 -2.17
C ALA A 73 -1.29 1.01 -3.50
N MET A 74 -0.66 -0.17 -3.55
CA MET A 74 -0.66 -1.01 -4.73
C MET A 74 -2.06 -1.57 -5.04
N LEU A 75 -2.79 -2.02 -4.02
CA LEU A 75 -4.18 -2.47 -4.12
C LEU A 75 -5.08 -1.36 -4.68
N TRP A 76 -5.03 -0.17 -4.07
CA TRP A 76 -5.82 0.96 -4.54
C TRP A 76 -5.39 1.47 -5.91
N LEU A 77 -4.10 1.42 -6.25
CA LEU A 77 -3.65 1.80 -7.58
C LEU A 77 -4.27 0.87 -8.64
N LEU A 78 -4.24 -0.44 -8.42
CA LEU A 78 -4.86 -1.42 -9.32
C LEU A 78 -6.38 -1.23 -9.41
N VAL A 79 -7.06 -1.09 -8.27
CA VAL A 79 -8.52 -0.92 -8.21
C VAL A 79 -8.94 0.37 -8.92
N THR A 80 -8.29 1.49 -8.63
CA THR A 80 -8.67 2.79 -9.23
C THR A 80 -8.34 2.83 -10.71
N LEU A 81 -7.24 2.21 -11.14
CA LEU A 81 -6.90 2.08 -12.56
C LEU A 81 -7.89 1.19 -13.31
N TYR A 82 -8.30 0.08 -12.70
CA TYR A 82 -9.34 -0.80 -13.23
C TYR A 82 -10.66 -0.03 -13.43
N TYR A 83 -11.12 0.70 -12.41
CA TYR A 83 -12.33 1.53 -12.54
C TYR A 83 -12.20 2.64 -13.58
N HIS A 84 -11.03 3.26 -13.70
CA HIS A 84 -10.77 4.30 -14.69
C HIS A 84 -10.90 3.77 -16.12
N ILE A 85 -10.27 2.63 -16.41
CA ILE A 85 -10.32 1.96 -17.72
C ILE A 85 -11.71 1.39 -17.99
N ALA A 86 -12.32 0.73 -17.00
CA ALA A 86 -13.63 0.08 -17.16
C ALA A 86 -14.79 1.06 -17.40
N THR A 87 -14.59 2.35 -17.11
CA THR A 87 -15.64 3.36 -17.29
C THR A 87 -15.37 4.36 -18.40
N ASP A 88 -14.33 4.14 -19.23
CA ASP A 88 -13.88 5.08 -20.29
C ASP A 88 -13.74 6.53 -19.77
N GLY A 89 -13.47 6.71 -18.47
CA GLY A 89 -13.43 8.01 -17.81
C GLY A 89 -14.79 8.74 -17.68
N ILE A 90 -15.93 8.16 -18.05
CA ILE A 90 -17.25 8.83 -18.05
C ILE A 90 -17.75 9.12 -16.61
N LEU A 91 -17.59 8.18 -15.66
CA LEU A 91 -17.88 8.43 -14.24
C LEU A 91 -16.84 9.35 -13.60
N SER A 92 -15.56 9.12 -13.91
CA SER A 92 -14.46 9.93 -13.38
C SER A 92 -14.58 11.39 -13.84
N SER A 93 -15.03 11.63 -15.07
CA SER A 93 -15.35 12.95 -15.63
C SER A 93 -16.53 13.61 -14.90
N LYS A 94 -17.62 12.88 -14.65
CA LYS A 94 -18.76 13.41 -13.87
C LYS A 94 -18.37 13.74 -12.42
N ILE A 95 -17.57 12.91 -11.77
CA ILE A 95 -17.07 13.16 -10.41
C ILE A 95 -16.05 14.31 -10.41
N ALA A 96 -15.16 14.38 -11.40
CA ALA A 96 -14.19 15.48 -11.58
C ALA A 96 -14.82 16.80 -12.03
N SER A 97 -16.09 16.79 -12.46
CA SER A 97 -16.89 18.00 -12.70
C SER A 97 -17.64 18.51 -11.46
N ILE A 98 -17.85 17.65 -10.45
CA ILE A 98 -18.45 18.02 -9.16
C ILE A 98 -17.36 18.46 -8.17
N LEU A 99 -16.19 17.83 -8.21
CA LEU A 99 -14.99 18.29 -7.51
C LEU A 99 -14.29 19.38 -8.35
N PRO A 100 -13.63 20.38 -7.75
CA PRO A 100 -12.95 21.47 -8.45
C PRO A 100 -11.62 21.01 -9.06
N LEU A 101 -11.63 19.90 -9.79
CA LEU A 101 -10.45 19.19 -10.32
C LEU A 101 -10.32 19.32 -11.84
N ASN A 102 -11.12 20.19 -12.46
CA ASN A 102 -11.01 20.59 -13.86
C ASN A 102 -10.98 19.41 -14.84
N GLY A 103 -11.72 18.34 -14.54
CA GLY A 103 -11.79 17.14 -15.38
C GLY A 103 -10.56 16.21 -15.34
N ASN A 104 -9.55 16.46 -14.49
CA ASN A 104 -8.34 15.63 -14.45
C ASN A 104 -8.53 14.38 -13.57
N ALA A 105 -9.04 13.32 -14.19
CA ALA A 105 -9.23 12.01 -13.55
C ALA A 105 -7.92 11.39 -13.01
N GLY A 106 -6.78 11.70 -13.63
CA GLY A 106 -5.47 11.21 -13.20
C GLY A 106 -5.06 11.74 -11.82
N LEU A 107 -5.36 13.00 -11.51
CA LEU A 107 -5.05 13.60 -10.21
C LEU A 107 -5.88 12.96 -9.09
N LEU A 108 -7.13 12.61 -9.38
CA LEU A 108 -8.01 11.88 -8.47
C LEU A 108 -7.45 10.50 -8.10
N ILE A 109 -6.89 9.79 -9.08
CA ILE A 109 -6.25 8.48 -8.84
C ILE A 109 -5.05 8.63 -7.90
N VAL A 110 -4.18 9.60 -8.17
CA VAL A 110 -2.99 9.83 -7.34
C VAL A 110 -3.37 10.18 -5.90
N ILE A 111 -4.35 11.06 -5.71
CA ILE A 111 -4.84 11.45 -4.38
C ILE A 111 -5.43 10.24 -3.66
N THR A 112 -6.25 9.44 -4.35
CA THR A 112 -6.84 8.24 -3.80
C THR A 112 -5.73 7.30 -3.33
N VAL A 113 -4.81 6.91 -4.19
CA VAL A 113 -3.67 6.02 -3.86
C VAL A 113 -2.84 6.56 -2.69
N LEU A 114 -2.58 7.87 -2.64
CA LEU A 114 -1.87 8.49 -1.52
C LEU A 114 -2.62 8.36 -0.20
N ILE A 115 -3.93 8.64 -0.20
CA ILE A 115 -4.77 8.50 1.00
C ILE A 115 -4.78 7.04 1.46
N GLY A 116 -4.99 6.08 0.56
CA GLY A 116 -5.00 4.65 0.89
C GLY A 116 -3.67 4.17 1.43
N GLY A 117 -2.57 4.55 0.77
CA GLY A 117 -1.22 4.23 1.22
C GLY A 117 -0.92 4.79 2.61
N LEU A 118 -1.29 6.05 2.88
CA LEU A 118 -1.11 6.64 4.20
C LEU A 118 -1.95 5.92 5.27
N VAL A 119 -3.22 5.64 4.98
CA VAL A 119 -4.11 4.90 5.90
C VAL A 119 -3.55 3.52 6.20
N GLY A 120 -3.11 2.77 5.18
CA GLY A 120 -2.49 1.45 5.34
C GLY A 120 -1.16 1.50 6.09
N GLY A 121 -0.33 2.53 5.85
CA GLY A 121 0.93 2.74 6.54
C GLY A 121 0.75 3.02 8.03
N PHE A 122 -0.11 3.97 8.37
CA PHE A 122 -0.41 4.31 9.77
C PHE A 122 -1.11 3.17 10.50
N ALA A 123 -2.05 2.48 9.85
CA ALA A 123 -2.71 1.33 10.45
C ALA A 123 -1.74 0.17 10.72
N GLY A 124 -0.83 -0.11 9.78
CA GLY A 124 0.22 -1.10 9.97
C GLY A 124 1.18 -0.74 11.10
N MET A 125 1.59 0.52 11.19
CA MET A 125 2.44 1.02 12.27
C MET A 125 1.77 0.86 13.65
N SER A 126 0.49 1.22 13.74
CA SER A 126 -0.31 1.03 14.96
C SER A 126 -0.39 -0.44 15.38
N GLY A 127 -0.56 -1.37 14.43
CA GLY A 127 -0.57 -2.81 14.70
C GLY A 127 0.74 -3.30 15.33
N TYR A 128 1.88 -2.87 14.79
CA TYR A 128 3.18 -3.20 15.39
C TYR A 128 3.36 -2.58 16.78
N LEU A 129 2.96 -1.32 16.96
CA LEU A 129 3.15 -0.59 18.22
C LEU A 129 2.38 -1.22 19.38
N VAL A 130 1.14 -1.68 19.12
CA VAL A 130 0.31 -2.39 20.10
C VAL A 130 0.99 -3.71 20.51
N ARG A 131 1.47 -4.50 19.54
CA ARG A 131 2.23 -5.72 19.84
C ARG A 131 3.49 -5.44 20.65
N SER A 132 4.26 -4.42 20.28
CA SER A 132 5.49 -4.06 21.00
C SER A 132 5.23 -3.60 22.43
N SER A 133 4.07 -3.00 22.70
CA SER A 133 3.69 -2.54 24.03
C SER A 133 3.17 -3.68 24.92
N LEU A 134 2.49 -4.68 24.33
CA LEU A 134 2.01 -5.88 25.02
C LEU A 134 3.12 -6.88 25.35
N ASN A 135 4.21 -6.86 24.59
CA ASN A 135 5.33 -7.81 24.74
C ASN A 135 6.47 -7.24 25.61
N LYS A 136 6.18 -6.22 26.42
CA LYS A 136 7.02 -5.66 27.48
C LYS A 136 6.54 -6.18 28.83
#